data_AF-A0A7W8Z8P1-F1
#
_entry.id   AF-A0A7W8Z8P1-F1
#
_cell.length_a   1.000
_cell.length_b   1.000
_cell.length_c   1.000
_cell.angle_alpha   90.00
_cell.angle_beta   90.00
_cell.angle_gamma   90.00
#
_symmetry.space_group_name_H-M   'P 1'
#
loop_
_entity.id
_entity.type
_entity.pdbx_description
1 polymer ?
#
loop_
_entity_poly.entity_id
_entity_poly.type
_entity_poly.pdbx_seq_one_letter_code
_entity_poly.pdbx_strand_id
1 'polypeptide(L)'
;MSTRKWTTFAAATLLATALMTRPAAAAPTDCSYQVDDVSYEASSYCSSGTGEHRIRVVQSGGRESVGPWAPAGSISFTNISAFRVIDAWVETRG
;
A
#
# COMPACT_ATOMS: atom_id res chain seq x y z
N MET A 1 -5.04 51.94 -52.01
CA MET A 1 -5.33 50.53 -51.68
C MET A 1 -4.68 50.21 -50.34
N SER A 2 -5.51 49.74 -49.40
CA SER A 2 -5.14 49.34 -48.04
C SER A 2 -4.53 47.94 -48.07
N THR A 3 -3.45 47.69 -47.31
CA THR A 3 -3.03 46.34 -46.93
C THR A 3 -2.51 46.34 -45.49
N ARG A 4 -2.87 45.26 -44.80
CA ARG A 4 -3.03 45.11 -43.36
C ARG A 4 -2.01 44.09 -42.83
N LYS A 5 -1.53 44.36 -41.60
CA LYS A 5 -1.18 43.42 -40.51
C LYS A 5 0.06 42.53 -40.81
N TRP A 6 0.80 41.92 -39.88
CA TRP A 6 0.45 41.24 -38.63
C TRP A 6 1.64 41.26 -37.65
N THR A 7 1.37 41.51 -36.38
CA THR A 7 2.26 41.31 -35.22
C THR A 7 2.38 39.82 -34.90
N THR A 8 3.59 39.27 -34.96
CA THR A 8 3.92 37.92 -34.50
C THR A 8 4.09 37.91 -32.98
N PHE A 9 3.09 37.38 -32.27
CA PHE A 9 3.22 36.96 -30.87
C PHE A 9 3.93 35.60 -30.84
N ALA A 10 5.14 35.56 -30.27
CA ALA A 10 5.79 34.32 -29.86
C ALA A 10 5.67 34.20 -28.33
N ALA A 11 4.63 33.53 -27.85
CA ALA A 11 4.49 33.20 -26.44
C ALA A 11 5.11 31.82 -26.21
N ALA A 12 6.18 31.80 -25.42
CA ALA A 12 6.93 30.61 -25.06
C ALA A 12 6.06 29.60 -24.28
N THR A 13 6.08 28.36 -24.72
CA THR A 13 5.51 27.20 -24.01
C THR A 13 6.40 26.85 -22.82
N LEU A 14 6.10 27.37 -21.64
CA LEU A 14 6.64 26.84 -20.39
C LEU A 14 5.90 25.53 -20.08
N LEU A 15 6.47 24.40 -20.51
CA LEU A 15 6.12 23.09 -19.96
C LEU A 15 6.53 23.06 -18.49
N ALA A 16 5.57 23.33 -17.61
CA ALA A 16 5.69 23.05 -16.19
C ALA A 16 5.74 21.53 -16.01
N THR A 17 6.95 20.98 -15.99
CA THR A 17 7.21 19.65 -15.45
C THR A 17 7.02 19.71 -13.95
N ALA A 18 5.77 19.58 -13.50
CA ALA A 18 5.45 19.33 -12.11
C ALA A 18 5.95 17.92 -11.76
N LEU A 19 7.23 17.82 -11.41
CA LEU A 19 7.82 16.69 -10.72
C LEU A 19 7.10 16.57 -9.37
N MET A 20 6.03 15.77 -9.34
CA MET A 20 5.44 15.28 -8.11
C MET A 20 6.47 14.35 -7.46
N THR A 21 7.39 14.91 -6.68
CA THR A 21 8.19 14.14 -5.73
C THR A 21 7.22 13.58 -4.70
N ARG A 22 6.69 12.38 -4.96
CA ARG A 22 5.87 11.65 -4.00
C ARG A 22 6.78 11.36 -2.80
N PRO A 23 6.44 11.82 -1.58
CA PRO A 23 7.27 11.51 -0.42
C PRO A 23 7.42 9.99 -0.31
N ALA A 24 8.64 9.50 -0.06
CA ALA A 24 8.87 8.11 0.27
C ALA A 24 7.94 7.76 1.45
N ALA A 25 7.09 6.74 1.30
CA ALA A 25 6.12 6.47 2.34
C ALA A 25 6.88 5.91 3.56
N ALA A 26 6.51 6.36 4.76
CA ALA A 26 7.03 5.75 5.96
C ALA A 26 6.40 4.37 6.14
N ALA A 27 7.18 3.39 6.60
CA ALA A 27 6.63 2.10 7.00
C ALA A 27 5.50 2.31 8.02
N PRO A 28 4.36 1.59 7.90
CA PRO A 28 3.29 1.66 8.88
C PRO A 28 3.77 1.35 10.30
N THR A 29 3.16 2.02 11.27
CA THR A 29 3.44 1.88 12.70
C THR A 29 2.18 1.44 13.44
N ASP A 30 2.33 1.08 14.73
CA ASP A 30 1.23 0.64 15.59
C ASP A 30 0.43 -0.53 14.98
N CYS A 31 1.17 -1.49 14.43
CA CYS A 31 0.61 -2.67 13.78
C CYS A 31 0.24 -3.74 14.80
N SER A 32 -0.94 -4.32 14.61
CA SER A 32 -1.44 -5.48 15.34
C SER A 32 -1.97 -6.51 14.36
N TYR A 33 -2.06 -7.76 14.81
CA TYR A 33 -2.67 -8.83 14.05
C TYR A 33 -3.52 -9.72 14.95
N GLN A 34 -4.45 -10.42 14.33
CA GLN A 34 -5.30 -11.41 14.96
C GLN A 34 -5.32 -12.66 14.09
N VAL A 35 -5.34 -13.81 14.75
CA VAL A 35 -5.52 -15.12 14.12
C VAL A 35 -6.68 -15.80 14.83
N ASP A 36 -7.70 -16.14 14.08
CA ASP A 36 -8.86 -16.89 14.55
C ASP A 36 -8.75 -18.32 14.02
N ASP A 37 -8.33 -19.24 14.89
CA ASP A 37 -8.21 -20.66 14.59
C ASP A 37 -9.57 -21.36 14.42
N VAL A 38 -10.67 -20.75 14.88
CA VAL A 38 -12.03 -21.31 14.77
C VAL A 38 -12.62 -20.99 13.41
N SER A 39 -12.50 -19.73 13.00
CA SER A 39 -13.01 -19.25 11.70
C SER A 39 -12.02 -19.48 10.55
N TYR A 40 -10.78 -19.87 10.86
CA TYR A 40 -9.66 -20.00 9.93
C TYR A 40 -9.34 -18.69 9.19
N GLU A 41 -9.26 -17.61 9.94
CA GLU A 41 -9.02 -16.27 9.42
C GLU A 41 -7.82 -15.62 10.11
N ALA A 42 -7.08 -14.81 9.36
CA ALA A 42 -6.02 -13.97 9.93
C ALA A 42 -6.12 -12.56 9.35
N SER A 43 -5.94 -11.58 10.23
CA SER A 43 -6.00 -10.17 9.85
C SER A 43 -4.91 -9.34 10.51
N SER A 44 -4.60 -8.20 9.90
CA SER A 44 -3.69 -7.20 10.48
C SER A 44 -4.18 -5.79 10.21
N TYR A 45 -3.86 -4.90 11.15
CA TYR A 45 -4.21 -3.49 11.11
C TYR A 45 -3.06 -2.66 11.68
N CYS A 46 -2.64 -1.65 10.93
CA CYS A 46 -1.72 -0.61 11.39
C CYS A 46 -2.49 0.70 11.43
N SER A 47 -2.51 1.38 12.58
CA SER A 47 -3.33 2.60 12.75
C SER A 47 -2.68 3.85 12.17
N SER A 48 -1.36 3.81 11.94
CA SER A 48 -0.56 4.99 11.60
C SER A 48 0.50 4.68 10.53
N GLY A 49 1.03 5.75 9.92
CA GLY A 49 1.98 5.69 8.81
C GLY A 49 1.35 5.96 7.44
N THR A 50 2.16 5.93 6.39
CA THR A 50 1.72 6.25 5.02
C THR A 50 1.99 5.13 4.01
N GLY A 51 2.68 4.07 4.44
CA GLY A 51 2.97 2.90 3.63
C GLY A 51 1.85 1.86 3.68
N GLU A 52 2.22 0.62 3.38
CA GLU A 52 1.31 -0.53 3.34
C GLU A 52 1.78 -1.64 4.27
N HIS A 53 0.84 -2.43 4.77
CA HIS A 53 1.08 -3.60 5.60
C HIS A 53 0.33 -4.82 5.07
N ARG A 54 0.78 -6.01 5.46
CA ARG A 54 0.04 -7.26 5.25
C ARG A 54 0.32 -8.28 6.34
N ILE A 55 -0.65 -9.16 6.58
CA ILE A 55 -0.49 -10.32 7.45
C ILE A 55 0.18 -11.47 6.69
N ARG A 56 1.12 -12.15 7.33
CA ARG A 56 1.70 -13.42 6.86
C ARG A 56 1.60 -14.44 7.98
N VAL A 57 1.14 -15.65 7.64
CA VAL A 57 0.91 -16.73 8.59
C VAL A 57 1.58 -18.00 8.08
N VAL A 58 2.43 -18.61 8.91
CA VAL A 58 3.07 -19.89 8.65
C VAL A 58 2.38 -20.97 9.47
N GLN A 59 1.98 -22.04 8.80
CA GLN A 59 1.29 -23.19 9.38
C GLN A 59 2.13 -24.45 9.26
N SER A 60 1.81 -25.47 10.06
CA SER A 60 2.48 -26.76 10.04
C SER A 60 2.50 -27.39 8.64
N GLY A 61 3.61 -28.06 8.31
CA GLY A 61 3.81 -28.65 6.99
C GLY A 61 4.29 -27.66 5.92
N GLY A 62 4.79 -26.48 6.33
CA GLY A 62 5.38 -25.48 5.42
C GLY A 62 4.35 -24.72 4.59
N ARG A 63 3.10 -24.65 5.07
CA ARG A 63 2.02 -23.92 4.41
C ARG A 63 2.06 -22.46 4.83
N GLU A 64 1.77 -21.59 3.89
CA GLU A 64 1.81 -20.16 4.13
C GLU A 64 0.58 -19.47 3.54
N SER A 65 -0.05 -18.63 4.36
CA SER A 65 -1.13 -17.74 3.94
C SER A 65 -0.65 -16.30 4.05
N VAL A 66 -0.84 -15.53 2.98
CA VAL A 66 -0.40 -14.13 2.90
C VAL A 66 -1.60 -13.28 2.53
N GLY A 67 -1.83 -12.21 3.29
CA GLY A 67 -2.83 -11.20 2.97
C GLY A 67 -2.38 -10.25 1.86
N PRO A 68 -3.30 -9.49 1.25
CA PRO A 68 -2.94 -8.43 0.34
C PRO A 68 -2.24 -7.29 1.09
N TRP A 69 -1.38 -6.54 0.40
CA TRP A 69 -0.91 -5.26 0.92
C TRP A 69 -2.10 -4.30 1.05
N ALA A 70 -2.29 -3.75 2.24
CA ALA A 70 -3.31 -2.77 2.56
C ALA A 70 -2.62 -1.49 3.06
N PRO A 71 -3.15 -0.29 2.77
CA PRO A 71 -2.60 0.94 3.33
C PRO A 71 -2.82 0.98 4.85
N ALA A 72 -1.96 1.72 5.56
CA ALA A 72 -2.23 2.07 6.96
C ALA A 72 -3.64 2.66 7.14
N GLY A 73 -4.31 2.31 8.22
CA GLY A 73 -5.71 2.63 8.47
C GLY A 73 -6.70 1.65 7.83
N SER A 74 -6.24 0.61 7.12
CA SER A 74 -7.08 -0.47 6.57
C SER A 74 -6.71 -1.84 7.13
N ILE A 75 -7.58 -2.83 6.91
CA ILE A 75 -7.33 -4.22 7.33
C ILE A 75 -6.76 -5.00 6.15
N SER A 76 -5.65 -5.73 6.38
CA SER A 76 -5.20 -6.81 5.50
C SER A 76 -5.71 -8.13 6.05
N PHE A 77 -6.33 -8.95 5.20
CA PHE A 77 -7.03 -10.18 5.59
C PHE A 77 -6.62 -11.35 4.71
N THR A 78 -6.55 -12.55 5.29
CA THR A 78 -6.35 -13.80 4.54
C THR A 78 -7.03 -14.97 5.25
N ASN A 79 -7.47 -15.95 4.45
CA ASN A 79 -7.92 -17.22 5.00
C ASN A 79 -6.72 -18.13 5.28
N ILE A 80 -6.78 -18.83 6.40
CA ILE A 80 -5.83 -19.88 6.75
C ILE A 80 -6.52 -21.24 6.60
N SER A 81 -5.80 -22.31 6.95
CA SER A 81 -6.32 -23.67 6.88
C SER A 81 -6.40 -24.26 8.29
N ALA A 82 -6.99 -25.45 8.43
CA ALA A 82 -7.10 -26.14 9.70
C ALA A 82 -5.77 -26.68 10.27
N PHE A 83 -4.64 -26.27 9.70
CA PHE A 83 -3.32 -26.65 10.18
C PHE A 83 -2.92 -25.74 11.33
N ARG A 84 -2.14 -26.28 12.27
CA ARG A 84 -1.65 -25.51 13.42
C ARG A 84 -0.83 -24.31 12.93
N VAL A 85 -1.18 -23.12 13.38
CA VAL A 85 -0.39 -21.90 13.19
C VAL A 85 0.91 -22.04 13.99
N ILE A 86 2.03 -21.85 13.31
CA ILE A 86 3.38 -21.87 13.90
C ILE A 86 3.81 -20.46 14.22
N ASP A 87 3.58 -19.54 13.29
CA ASP A 87 3.99 -18.15 13.41
C ASP A 87 3.07 -17.25 12.59
N ALA A 88 2.95 -15.99 13.02
CA ALA A 88 2.19 -14.96 12.33
C ALA A 88 2.80 -13.59 12.62
N TRP A 89 2.97 -12.77 11.59
CA TRP A 89 3.54 -11.44 11.75
C TRP A 89 3.02 -10.48 10.67
N VAL A 90 3.19 -9.19 10.95
CA VAL A 90 2.86 -8.12 10.00
C VAL A 90 4.12 -7.74 9.23
N GLU A 91 4.04 -7.77 7.91
CA GLU A 91 5.04 -7.16 7.04
C GLU A 91 4.63 -5.74 6.70
N THR A 92 5.60 -4.83 6.66
CA THR A 92 5.40 -3.40 6.37
C THR A 92 6.29 -2.95 5.22
N ARG A 93 5.80 -2.06 4.36
CA ARG A 93 6.59 -1.39 3.31
C ARG A 93 6.21 0.07 3.16
N GLY A 94 7.13 0.89 2.67
CA GLY A 94 6.98 2.32 2.42
C GLY A 94 7.46 2.72 1.02
#